data_AF-A0A418XKL8-F1
#
_entry.id   AF-A0A418XKL8-F1
#
_cell.length_a   1.000
_cell.length_b   1.000
_cell.length_c   1.000
_cell.angle_alpha   90.00
_cell.angle_beta   90.00
_cell.angle_gamma   90.00
#
_symmetry.space_group_name_H-M   'P 1'
#
loop_
_entity.id
_entity.type
_entity.pdbx_description
1 polymer ?
#
loop_
_entity_poly.entity_id
_entity_poly.type
_entity_poly.pdbx_seq_one_letter_code
_entity_poly.pdbx_strand_id
1 'polypeptide(L)' 'MAPPEALPDEDRPDEDRHWSLESLNKAYQQGYMAGLTGHPTSQQPHRAEVLAAAWEAGWDDGEEQYQLLIQKTA' A
#
# COMPACT_ATOMS: atom_id res chain seq x y z
N MET A 1 -30.28 -37.89 -8.02
CA MET A 1 -30.18 -36.60 -7.33
C MET A 1 -28.83 -36.02 -7.69
N ALA A 2 -28.77 -35.07 -8.62
CA ALA A 2 -27.53 -34.42 -9.04
C ALA A 2 -27.01 -33.52 -7.89
N PRO A 3 -25.70 -33.30 -7.76
CA PRO A 3 -25.18 -32.36 -6.77
C PRO A 3 -25.64 -30.93 -7.12
N PRO A 4 -25.82 -30.03 -6.13
CA PRO A 4 -26.10 -28.64 -6.42
C PRO A 4 -24.91 -28.05 -7.18
N GLU A 5 -25.19 -27.57 -8.40
CA GLU A 5 -24.25 -26.82 -9.23
C GLU A 5 -23.63 -25.70 -8.38
N ALA A 6 -22.31 -25.74 -8.22
CA ALA A 6 -21.57 -24.61 -7.68
C ALA A 6 -21.91 -23.41 -8.56
N LEU A 7 -22.46 -22.37 -7.93
CA LEU A 7 -22.77 -21.10 -8.57
C LEU A 7 -21.51 -20.61 -9.35
N PRO A 8 -21.67 -20.05 -10.55
CA PRO A 8 -20.53 -19.48 -11.26
C PRO A 8 -19.92 -18.37 -10.38
N ASP A 9 -18.61 -18.42 -10.18
CA ASP A 9 -17.78 -17.39 -9.52
C ASP A 9 -17.75 -16.04 -10.29
N GLU A 10 -18.79 -15.73 -11.07
CA GLU A 10 -18.79 -14.65 -12.07
C GLU A 10 -19.49 -13.36 -11.61
N ASP A 11 -20.00 -13.29 -10.37
CA ASP A 11 -20.70 -12.09 -9.88
C ASP A 11 -20.27 -11.73 -8.44
N ARG A 12 -18.95 -11.71 -8.19
CA ARG A 12 -18.44 -10.95 -7.03
C ARG A 12 -18.35 -9.49 -7.49
N PRO A 13 -19.04 -8.55 -6.82
CA PRO A 13 -19.06 -7.15 -7.24
C PRO A 13 -17.63 -6.61 -7.31
N ASP A 14 -17.33 -5.84 -8.35
CA ASP A 14 -16.07 -5.10 -8.58
C ASP A 14 -15.74 -4.06 -7.47
N GLU A 15 -16.18 -4.26 -6.22
CA GLU A 15 -15.79 -3.47 -5.06
C GLU A 15 -14.32 -3.71 -4.67
N ASP A 16 -13.74 -4.85 -5.06
CA ASP A 16 -12.30 -5.13 -4.89
C ASP A 16 -11.40 -4.45 -5.95
N ARG A 17 -11.95 -3.69 -6.92
CA ARG A 17 -11.19 -3.06 -8.03
C ARG A 17 -10.71 -1.63 -7.77
N HIS A 18 -10.67 -1.16 -6.53
CA HIS A 18 -10.20 0.20 -6.23
C HIS A 18 -8.67 0.36 -6.28
N TRP A 19 -7.90 -0.72 -6.46
CA TRP A 19 -6.45 -0.68 -6.57
C TRP A 19 -5.99 -1.27 -7.91
N SER A 20 -5.04 -0.57 -8.55
CA SER A 20 -4.31 -1.05 -9.72
C SER A 20 -2.84 -1.13 -9.36
N LEU A 21 -2.04 -1.90 -10.11
CA LEU A 21 -0.58 -1.93 -9.92
C LEU A 21 0.01 -0.51 -9.97
N GLU A 22 -0.50 0.35 -10.86
CA GLU A 22 -0.08 1.74 -10.93
C GLU A 22 -0.45 2.52 -9.66
N SER A 23 -1.66 2.35 -9.13
CA SER A 23 -2.08 3.00 -7.88
C SER A 23 -1.25 2.52 -6.68
N LEU A 24 -0.91 1.23 -6.62
CA LEU A 24 -0.06 0.66 -5.58
C LEU A 24 1.38 1.18 -5.67
N ASN A 25 1.95 1.23 -6.87
CA ASN A 25 3.27 1.82 -7.09
C ASN A 25 3.30 3.29 -6.68
N LYS A 26 2.26 4.06 -7.02
CA LYS A 26 2.14 5.46 -6.59
C LYS A 26 2.05 5.58 -5.08
N ALA A 27 1.24 4.74 -4.43
CA ALA A 27 1.11 4.73 -2.98
C ALA A 27 2.46 4.43 -2.30
N TYR A 28 3.16 3.39 -2.75
CA TYR A 28 4.49 3.05 -2.28
C TYR A 28 5.49 4.20 -2.46
N GLN A 29 5.57 4.80 -3.65
CA GLN A 29 6.49 5.91 -3.92
C GLN A 29 6.20 7.14 -3.04
N GLN A 30 4.92 7.43 -2.79
CA GLN A 30 4.51 8.50 -1.88
C GLN A 30 4.92 8.20 -0.44
N GLY A 31 4.74 6.95 0.01
CA GLY A 31 5.19 6.50 1.32
C GLY A 31 6.69 6.65 1.49
N TYR A 32 7.46 6.16 0.52
CA TYR A 32 8.92 6.24 0.52
C TYR A 32 9.45 7.66 0.62
N MET A 33 8.87 8.60 -0.12
CA MET A 33 9.19 10.01 -0.02
C MET A 33 8.87 10.60 1.38
N ALA A 34 7.74 10.20 1.97
CA ALA A 34 7.36 10.64 3.30
C ALA A 34 8.30 10.09 4.38
N GLY A 35 8.70 8.81 4.29
CA GLY A 35 9.67 8.18 5.19
C GLY A 35 11.06 8.82 5.10
N LEU A 36 11.53 9.09 3.87
CA LEU A 36 12.82 9.75 3.62
C LEU A 36 12.94 11.16 4.23
N THR A 37 11.81 11.80 4.51
CA THR A 37 11.76 13.16 5.04
C THR A 37 11.31 13.22 6.50
N GLY A 38 11.12 12.06 7.15
CA GLY A 38 10.70 11.96 8.55
C GLY A 38 9.25 12.39 8.80
N HIS A 39 8.38 12.38 7.78
CA HIS A 39 6.95 12.64 7.97
C HIS A 39 6.28 11.48 8.73
N PRO A 40 5.30 11.73 9.60
CA PRO A 40 4.62 10.66 10.33
C PRO A 40 3.65 9.85 9.44
N THR A 41 3.57 8.55 9.70
CA THR A 41 2.67 7.57 9.06
C THR A 41 1.18 7.94 9.17
N SER A 42 0.80 8.69 10.22
CA SER A 42 -0.59 9.09 10.49
C SER A 42 -1.21 10.05 9.47
N GLN A 43 -0.44 10.55 8.49
CA GLN A 43 -0.91 11.48 7.45
C GLN A 43 -1.15 10.79 6.09
N GLN A 44 -1.21 9.46 6.08
CA GLN A 44 -1.44 8.66 4.88
C GLN A 44 -2.83 8.95 4.26
N PRO A 45 -2.92 9.24 2.95
CA PRO A 45 -4.15 9.77 2.33
C PRO A 45 -5.12 8.70 1.81
N HIS A 46 -4.75 7.41 1.81
CA HIS A 46 -5.54 6.36 1.14
C HIS A 46 -6.52 5.70 2.11
N ARG A 47 -7.81 5.75 1.78
CA ARG A 47 -8.87 5.05 2.55
C ARG A 47 -8.96 3.56 2.23
N ALA A 48 -8.45 3.14 1.08
CA ALA A 48 -8.42 1.73 0.70
C ALA A 48 -7.24 1.05 1.40
N GLU A 49 -7.52 -0.01 2.17
CA GLU A 49 -6.52 -0.70 3.00
C GLU A 49 -5.33 -1.23 2.18
N VAL A 50 -5.57 -1.69 0.95
CA VAL A 50 -4.50 -2.19 0.07
C VAL A 50 -3.54 -1.06 -0.36
N LEU A 51 -4.07 0.14 -0.66
CA LEU A 51 -3.25 1.31 -0.98
C LEU A 51 -2.56 1.86 0.27
N ALA A 52 -3.21 1.77 1.43
CA ALA A 52 -2.60 2.12 2.71
C ALA A 52 -1.40 1.23 3.02
N ALA A 53 -1.56 -0.08 2.92
CA ALA A 53 -0.48 -1.04 3.12
C ALA A 53 0.70 -0.80 2.16
N ALA A 54 0.42 -0.51 0.87
CA ALA A 54 1.49 -0.18 -0.07
C ALA A 54 2.22 1.12 0.29
N TRP A 55 1.50 2.14 0.76
CA TRP A 55 2.09 3.39 1.23
C TRP A 55 2.93 3.17 2.49
N GLU A 56 2.44 2.41 3.46
CA GLU A 56 3.15 2.11 4.71
C GLU A 56 4.44 1.33 4.45
N ALA A 57 4.39 0.33 3.57
CA ALA A 57 5.60 -0.40 3.15
C ALA A 57 6.65 0.53 2.53
N GLY A 58 6.23 1.46 1.66
CA GLY A 58 7.14 2.45 1.10
C GLY A 58 7.71 3.37 2.18
N TRP A 59 6.89 3.80 3.14
CA TRP A 59 7.30 4.66 4.24
C TRP A 59 8.35 4.00 5.14
N ASP A 60 8.16 2.74 5.51
CA ASP A 60 9.11 1.95 6.32
C ASP A 60 10.48 1.88 5.63
N ASP A 61 10.49 1.53 4.34
CA ASP A 61 11.72 1.51 3.52
C ASP A 61 12.38 2.91 3.46
N GLY A 62 11.58 3.98 3.35
CA GLY A 62 12.07 5.36 3.32
C GLY A 62 12.63 5.83 4.66
N GLU A 63 11.99 5.45 5.77
CA GLU A 63 12.47 5.75 7.13
C GLU A 63 13.80 5.04 7.39
N GLU A 64 13.94 3.76 7.00
CA GLU A 64 15.22 3.04 7.13
C GLU A 64 16.35 3.81 6.44
N GLN A 65 16.12 4.29 5.21
CA GLN A 65 17.11 5.09 4.49
C GLN A 65 17.42 6.42 5.17
N TYR A 66 16.42 7.11 5.74
CA TYR A 66 16.61 8.32 6.51
C TYR A 66 17.49 8.07 7.76
N GLN A 67 17.23 6.99 8.49
CA GLN A 67 18.02 6.59 9.66
C GLN A 67 19.45 6.20 9.30
N LEU A 68 19.65 5.48 8.18
CA LEU A 68 20.98 5.16 7.66
C LEU A 68 21.76 6.42 7.27
N LEU A 69 21.08 7.42 6.69
CA LEU A 69 21.70 8.69 6.35
C LEU A 69 22.18 9.43 7.61
N ILE A 70 21.33 9.53 8.64
CA ILE A 70 21.70 10.17 9.91
C ILE A 70 22.88 9.47 10.57
N GLN A 71 22.90 8.13 10.58
CA GLN A 71 24.01 7.36 11.16
C GLN A 71 25.34 7.57 10.42
N LYS A 72 25.30 7.83 9.11
CA LYS A 72 26.50 8.11 8.32
C LYS A 72 27.04 9.52 8.51
N THR A 73 26.19 10.46 8.91
CA THR A 73 26.56 11.88 9.06
C THR A 73 26.79 12.30 10.51
N ALA A 74 26.53 11.42 11.48
CA ALA A 74 26.88 11.57 12.89
C ALA A 74 28.32 11.11 13.18
#